data_AF-A0A382RTA8-F1
#
_entry.id   AF-A0A382RTA8-F1
#
_cell.length_a   1.000
_cell.length_b   1.000
_cell.length_c   1.000
_cell.angle_alpha   90.00
_cell.angle_beta   90.00
_cell.angle_gamma   90.00
#
_symmetry.space_group_name_H-M   'P 1'
#
loop_
_entity.id
_entity.type
_entity.pdbx_description
1 polymer ?
#
loop_
_entity_poly.entity_id
_entity_poly.type
_entity_poly.pdbx_seq_one_letter_code
_entity_poly.pdbx_strand_id
1 'polypeptide(L)'
;MSPWVATVDWPGAPLFDQMAAAFPDALVLLSTRDSEAWFKSCNDTIFQLLKAGQSKGRAESLTKLMATELKQWLTTDLSDKNKVITAYEVHNQRVRESVEPGRLIEWSPEDGWLPICSKLNIAVPEIDFPHLNATQDFQATMSAAMKGRVQRGF
;
A
#
# COMPACT_ATOMS: atom_id res chain seq x y z
N MET A 1 22.23 -12.13 -5.25
CA MET A 1 21.06 -11.39 -4.73
C MET A 1 20.41 -12.26 -3.68
N SER A 2 20.14 -11.72 -2.49
CA SER A 2 19.37 -12.45 -1.48
C SER A 2 17.92 -12.59 -1.96
N PRO A 3 17.23 -13.71 -1.66
CA PRO A 3 15.83 -13.86 -2.01
C PRO A 3 14.97 -12.83 -1.26
N TRP A 4 13.88 -12.40 -1.88
CA TRP A 4 12.86 -11.61 -1.21
C TRP A 4 12.13 -12.47 -0.17
N VAL A 5 11.87 -11.90 1.01
CA VAL A 5 11.23 -12.60 2.14
C VAL A 5 9.84 -12.04 2.49
N ALA A 6 9.44 -10.94 1.85
CA ALA A 6 8.14 -10.29 2.00
C ALA A 6 7.81 -9.48 0.76
N THR A 7 6.53 -9.13 0.60
CA THR A 7 6.02 -8.23 -0.44
C THR A 7 5.02 -7.27 0.18
N VAL A 8 5.02 -6.02 -0.30
CA VAL A 8 4.13 -4.95 0.14
C VAL A 8 3.74 -4.10 -1.07
N ASP A 9 2.65 -3.33 -0.93
CA ASP A 9 2.19 -2.36 -1.93
C ASP A 9 1.82 -2.98 -3.29
N TRP A 10 1.38 -2.14 -4.23
CA TRP A 10 1.07 -2.54 -5.60
C TRP A 10 2.35 -2.86 -6.40
N PRO A 11 2.31 -3.87 -7.29
CA PRO A 11 1.14 -4.65 -7.70
C PRO A 11 0.91 -5.93 -6.87
N GLY A 12 1.71 -6.18 -5.82
CA GLY A 12 1.64 -7.43 -5.06
C GLY A 12 0.40 -7.52 -4.17
N ALA A 13 0.14 -6.50 -3.35
CA ALA A 13 -0.89 -6.54 -2.32
C ALA A 13 -2.30 -6.98 -2.79
N PRO A 14 -2.81 -6.58 -3.97
CA PRO A 14 -4.12 -7.03 -4.45
C PRO A 14 -4.21 -8.53 -4.80
N LEU A 15 -3.05 -9.18 -5.00
CA LEU A 15 -2.89 -10.60 -5.34
C LEU A 15 -2.56 -11.46 -4.10
N PHE A 16 -2.86 -10.95 -2.89
CA PHE A 16 -2.53 -11.62 -1.63
C PHE A 16 -3.06 -13.05 -1.55
N ASP A 17 -4.20 -13.35 -2.16
CA ASP A 17 -4.83 -14.67 -2.17
C ASP A 17 -4.03 -15.69 -3.00
N GLN A 18 -3.60 -15.29 -4.21
CA GLN A 18 -2.73 -16.10 -5.05
C GLN A 18 -1.37 -16.32 -4.36
N MET A 19 -0.84 -15.30 -3.70
CA MET A 19 0.41 -15.41 -2.93
C MET A 19 0.24 -16.32 -1.71
N ALA A 20 -0.87 -16.20 -0.97
CA ALA A 20 -1.15 -17.05 0.19
C ALA A 20 -1.37 -18.52 -0.19
N ALA A 21 -1.89 -18.78 -1.40
CA ALA A 21 -2.01 -20.11 -1.97
C ALA A 21 -0.66 -20.69 -2.44
N ALA A 22 0.19 -19.86 -3.07
CA ALA A 22 1.52 -20.27 -3.52
C ALA A 22 2.52 -20.48 -2.36
N PHE A 23 2.36 -19.72 -1.27
CA PHE A 23 3.19 -19.77 -0.08
C PHE A 23 2.35 -20.08 1.16
N PRO A 24 2.02 -21.37 1.41
CA PRO A 24 1.09 -21.76 2.47
C PRO A 24 1.59 -21.44 3.88
N ASP A 25 2.91 -21.36 4.07
CA ASP A 25 3.52 -21.01 5.35
C ASP A 25 3.64 -19.49 5.57
N ALA A 26 3.38 -18.68 4.54
CA ALA A 26 3.44 -17.23 4.65
C ALA A 26 2.24 -16.70 5.44
N LEU A 27 2.54 -15.76 6.35
CA LEU A 27 1.53 -14.93 7.01
C LEU A 27 1.06 -13.83 6.05
N VAL A 28 -0.20 -13.40 6.20
CA VAL A 28 -0.74 -12.26 5.48
C VAL A 28 -1.00 -11.15 6.49
N LEU A 29 -0.40 -9.98 6.25
CA LEU A 29 -0.61 -8.78 7.05
C LEU A 29 -1.60 -7.87 6.32
N LEU A 30 -2.74 -7.61 6.95
CA LEU A 30 -3.71 -6.61 6.53
C LEU A 30 -3.48 -5.33 7.32
N SER A 31 -2.87 -4.33 6.68
CA SER A 31 -2.67 -3.02 7.28
C SER A 31 -3.94 -2.18 7.14
N THR A 32 -4.58 -1.83 8.25
CA THR A 32 -5.80 -1.02 8.25
C THR A 32 -5.59 0.32 8.94
N ARG A 33 -6.38 1.31 8.52
CA ARG A 33 -6.54 2.62 9.14
C ARG A 33 -8.02 3.02 9.05
N ASP A 34 -8.39 4.06 9.78
CA ASP A 34 -9.65 4.76 9.54
C ASP A 34 -9.77 5.14 8.05
N SER A 35 -10.89 4.78 7.42
CA SER A 35 -11.04 4.87 5.97
C SER A 35 -11.11 6.30 5.46
N GLU A 36 -11.61 7.24 6.28
CA GLU A 36 -11.57 8.66 5.95
C GLU A 36 -10.14 9.21 5.98
N ALA A 37 -9.39 8.91 7.03
CA ALA A 37 -7.99 9.30 7.17
C ALA A 37 -7.13 8.70 6.05
N TRP A 38 -7.35 7.43 5.71
CA TRP A 38 -6.71 6.76 4.58
C TRP A 38 -7.04 7.44 3.25
N PHE A 39 -8.32 7.70 2.96
CA PHE A 39 -8.73 8.39 1.74
C PHE A 39 -8.07 9.77 1.62
N LYS A 40 -8.09 10.55 2.71
CA LYS A 40 -7.44 11.87 2.72
C LYS A 40 -5.95 11.75 2.37
N SER A 41 -5.25 10.79 2.96
CA SER A 41 -3.84 10.54 2.67
C SER A 41 -3.58 10.19 1.21
N CYS A 42 -4.35 9.25 0.63
CA CYS A 42 -4.23 8.87 -0.79
C CYS A 42 -4.57 10.02 -1.73
N ASN A 43 -5.62 10.79 -1.41
CA ASN A 43 -6.05 11.94 -2.20
C ASN A 43 -5.02 13.07 -2.20
N ASP A 44 -4.31 13.30 -1.09
CA ASP A 44 -3.31 14.36 -0.96
C ASP A 44 -1.93 13.96 -1.54
N THR A 45 -1.79 12.70 -1.99
CA THR A 45 -0.54 12.12 -2.50
C THR A 45 -0.72 11.48 -3.89
N ILE A 46 -0.95 10.17 -3.95
CA ILE A 46 -0.87 9.35 -5.15
C ILE A 46 -1.95 9.72 -6.18
N PHE A 47 -3.15 10.10 -5.75
CA PHE A 47 -4.21 10.48 -6.69
C PHE A 47 -3.93 11.82 -7.38
N GLN A 48 -3.26 12.78 -6.72
CA GLN A 48 -2.81 14.01 -7.39
C GLN A 48 -1.75 13.69 -8.45
N LEU A 49 -0.82 12.77 -8.13
CA LEU A 49 0.22 12.37 -9.07
C LEU A 49 -0.37 11.70 -10.32
N LEU A 50 -1.33 10.79 -10.12
CA LEU A 50 -2.00 10.09 -11.22
C LEU A 50 -2.79 11.05 -12.12
N LYS A 51 -3.53 12.00 -11.53
CA LYS A 51 -4.23 13.06 -12.27
C LYS A 51 -3.25 13.94 -13.06
N ALA A 52 -2.10 14.29 -12.49
CA ALA A 52 -1.07 15.09 -13.15
C ALA A 52 -0.24 14.30 -14.19
N GLY A 53 -0.12 12.98 -14.06
CA GLY A 53 0.58 12.11 -15.00
C GLY A 53 -0.18 11.95 -16.31
N GLN A 54 -1.51 11.88 -16.24
CA GLN A 54 -2.38 11.82 -17.44
C GLN A 54 -2.27 13.07 -18.32
N SER A 55 -1.99 14.25 -17.73
CA SER A 55 -1.88 15.50 -18.50
C SER A 55 -0.51 15.72 -19.17
N LYS A 56 0.52 14.94 -18.82
CA LYS A 56 1.92 15.16 -19.27
C LYS A 56 2.48 14.07 -20.20
N GLY A 57 1.66 13.12 -20.67
CA GLY A 57 2.09 12.09 -21.63
C GLY A 57 3.25 11.20 -21.16
N ARG A 58 3.44 11.07 -19.84
CA ARG A 58 4.58 10.36 -19.24
C ARG A 58 4.35 8.84 -19.32
N ALA A 59 5.27 8.14 -20.01
CA ALA A 59 5.40 6.68 -20.14
C ALA A 59 4.07 5.90 -20.16
N GLU A 60 3.58 5.63 -21.38
CA GLU A 60 2.30 4.94 -21.64
C GLU A 60 2.11 3.67 -20.78
N SER A 61 3.16 2.86 -20.62
CA SER A 61 3.08 1.56 -19.94
C SER A 61 2.82 1.65 -18.44
N LEU A 62 3.47 2.57 -17.73
CA LEU A 62 3.26 2.74 -16.28
C LEU A 62 1.87 3.31 -16.00
N THR A 63 1.45 4.29 -16.81
CA THR A 63 0.11 4.87 -16.70
C THR A 63 -0.97 3.82 -17.01
N LYS A 64 -0.77 2.96 -18.02
CA LYS A 64 -1.65 1.84 -18.34
C LYS A 64 -1.70 0.80 -17.21
N LEU A 65 -0.55 0.42 -16.64
CA LEU A 65 -0.48 -0.49 -15.50
C LEU A 65 -1.30 0.06 -14.33
N MET A 66 -1.03 1.30 -13.90
CA MET A 66 -1.75 1.93 -12.79
C MET A 66 -3.26 2.04 -13.07
N ALA A 67 -3.66 2.38 -14.29
CA ALA A 67 -5.08 2.44 -14.66
C ALA A 67 -5.75 1.05 -14.59
N THR A 68 -5.06 -0.01 -15.02
CA THR A 68 -5.54 -1.39 -14.92
C THR A 68 -5.65 -1.83 -13.47
N GLU A 69 -4.63 -1.59 -12.64
CA GLU A 69 -4.64 -1.92 -11.21
C GLU A 69 -5.79 -1.19 -10.50
N LEU A 70 -5.97 0.10 -10.76
CA LEU A 70 -7.07 0.88 -10.19
C LEU A 70 -8.44 0.37 -10.61
N LYS A 71 -8.61 0.07 -11.90
CA LYS A 71 -9.87 -0.46 -12.42
C LYS A 71 -10.20 -1.82 -11.80
N GLN A 72 -9.19 -2.65 -11.56
CA GLN A 72 -9.37 -4.01 -11.08
C GLN A 72 -9.58 -4.07 -9.56
N TRP A 73 -8.84 -3.25 -8.79
CA TRP A 73 -8.72 -3.42 -7.34
C TRP A 73 -9.21 -2.23 -6.50
N LEU A 74 -9.51 -1.09 -7.12
CA LEU A 74 -10.00 0.09 -6.42
C LEU A 74 -11.18 0.73 -7.16
N THR A 75 -10.93 1.82 -7.89
CA THR A 75 -11.88 2.47 -8.79
C THR A 75 -11.12 3.39 -9.75
N THR A 76 -11.67 3.64 -10.93
CA THR A 76 -11.15 4.67 -11.84
C THR A 76 -11.68 6.07 -11.50
N ASP A 77 -12.77 6.17 -10.72
CA ASP A 77 -13.34 7.44 -10.27
C ASP A 77 -12.73 7.86 -8.92
N LEU A 78 -11.47 8.30 -8.99
CA LEU A 78 -10.70 8.74 -7.82
C LEU A 78 -11.16 10.07 -7.21
N SER A 79 -12.13 10.75 -7.84
CA SER A 79 -12.77 11.96 -7.30
C SER A 79 -13.91 11.64 -6.35
N ASP A 80 -14.53 10.47 -6.50
CA ASP A 80 -15.65 10.05 -5.66
C ASP A 80 -15.13 9.34 -4.39
N LYS A 81 -15.07 10.10 -3.29
CA LYS A 81 -14.67 9.60 -1.97
C LYS A 81 -15.41 8.31 -1.58
N ASN A 82 -16.71 8.24 -1.82
CA ASN A 82 -17.53 7.12 -1.38
C ASN A 82 -17.18 5.85 -2.16
N LYS A 83 -16.96 5.95 -3.48
CA LYS A 83 -16.50 4.81 -4.29
C LYS A 83 -15.13 4.31 -3.86
N VAL A 84 -14.20 5.23 -3.59
CA VAL A 84 -12.84 4.87 -3.16
C VAL A 84 -12.84 4.19 -1.79
N ILE A 85 -13.57 4.74 -0.81
CA ILE A 85 -13.72 4.14 0.51
C ILE A 85 -14.42 2.77 0.42
N THR A 86 -15.49 2.66 -0.37
CA THR A 86 -16.18 1.38 -0.58
C THR A 86 -15.23 0.32 -1.11
N ALA A 87 -14.40 0.66 -2.10
CA ALA A 87 -13.44 -0.27 -2.66
C ALA A 87 -12.35 -0.68 -1.65
N TYR A 88 -11.88 0.24 -0.81
CA TYR A 88 -10.98 -0.05 0.31
C TYR A 88 -11.59 -1.04 1.30
N GLU A 89 -12.85 -0.82 1.73
CA GLU A 89 -13.53 -1.73 2.66
C GLU A 89 -13.80 -3.10 2.05
N VAL A 90 -14.20 -3.14 0.77
CA VAL A 90 -14.37 -4.40 0.03
C VAL A 90 -13.05 -5.18 -0.04
N HIS A 91 -11.93 -4.50 -0.28
CA HIS A 91 -10.62 -5.15 -0.27
C HIS A 91 -10.28 -5.72 1.11
N ASN A 92 -10.44 -4.93 2.18
CA ASN A 92 -10.18 -5.38 3.54
C ASN A 92 -11.05 -6.60 3.91
N GLN A 93 -12.33 -6.56 3.55
CA GLN A 93 -13.24 -7.67 3.79
C GLN A 93 -12.84 -8.93 3.01
N ARG A 94 -12.45 -8.78 1.73
CA ARG A 94 -11.94 -9.89 0.91
C ARG A 94 -10.71 -10.53 1.57
N VAL A 95 -9.79 -9.74 2.15
CA VAL A 95 -8.62 -10.28 2.86
C VAL A 95 -9.05 -11.10 4.08
N ARG A 96 -9.96 -10.56 4.92
CA ARG A 96 -10.47 -11.26 6.10
C ARG A 96 -11.19 -12.56 5.77
N GLU A 97 -11.92 -12.60 4.66
CA GLU A 97 -12.68 -13.78 4.23
C GLU A 97 -11.80 -14.85 3.56
N SER A 98 -10.71 -14.43 2.91
CA SER A 98 -9.88 -15.33 2.10
C SER A 98 -8.69 -15.93 2.86
N VAL A 99 -8.25 -15.32 3.96
CA VAL A 99 -7.08 -15.77 4.72
C VAL A 99 -7.53 -16.50 5.99
N GLU A 100 -6.95 -17.67 6.25
CA GLU A 100 -7.21 -18.37 7.51
C GLU A 100 -6.83 -17.51 8.73
N PRO A 101 -7.66 -17.47 9.80
CA PRO A 101 -7.40 -16.62 10.97
C PRO A 101 -6.03 -16.87 11.64
N GLY A 102 -5.53 -18.11 11.58
CA GLY A 102 -4.20 -18.47 12.08
C GLY A 102 -3.07 -17.79 11.33
N ARG A 103 -3.27 -17.40 10.07
CA ARG A 103 -2.27 -16.78 9.18
C ARG A 103 -2.46 -15.27 9.01
N LEU A 104 -3.62 -14.74 9.37
CA LEU A 104 -3.92 -13.31 9.27
C LEU A 104 -3.33 -12.52 10.46
N ILE A 105 -2.70 -11.39 10.13
CA ILE A 105 -2.32 -10.33 11.07
C ILE A 105 -3.12 -9.11 10.66
N GLU A 106 -4.08 -8.71 11.50
CA GLU A 106 -4.76 -7.42 11.35
C GLU A 106 -4.00 -6.40 12.20
N TRP A 107 -3.58 -5.31 11.58
CA TRP A 107 -2.59 -4.40 12.17
C TRP A 107 -2.76 -2.97 11.66
N SER A 108 -2.50 -2.00 12.51
CA SER A 108 -2.40 -0.57 12.20
C SER A 108 -1.01 -0.04 12.54
N PRO A 109 -0.49 0.99 11.85
CA PRO A 109 0.79 1.63 12.19
C PRO A 109 0.96 2.01 13.66
N GLU A 110 -0.14 2.35 14.32
CA GLU A 110 -0.22 2.71 15.73
C GLU A 110 0.09 1.53 16.68
N ASP A 111 -0.06 0.28 16.20
CA ASP A 111 0.25 -0.92 17.00
C ASP A 111 1.76 -1.24 17.06
N GLY A 112 2.56 -0.66 16.16
CA GLY A 112 4.01 -0.83 16.11
C GLY A 112 4.47 -2.28 15.91
N TRP A 113 5.60 -2.66 16.51
CA TRP A 113 6.26 -3.95 16.28
C TRP A 113 5.49 -5.16 16.83
N LEU A 114 4.77 -4.99 17.93
CA LEU A 114 4.40 -6.10 18.81
C LEU A 114 3.52 -7.16 18.12
N PRO A 115 2.42 -6.81 17.40
CA PRO A 115 1.58 -7.84 16.79
C PRO A 115 2.30 -8.61 15.67
N ILE A 116 3.15 -7.91 14.91
CA ILE A 116 3.92 -8.48 13.80
C ILE A 116 4.96 -9.48 14.34
N CYS A 117 5.77 -9.04 15.31
CA CYS A 117 6.80 -9.88 15.92
C CYS A 117 6.20 -11.08 16.65
N SER A 118 5.09 -10.88 17.36
CA SER A 118 4.39 -11.97 18.06
C SER A 118 3.89 -13.04 17.09
N LYS A 119 3.32 -12.67 15.95
CA LYS A 119 2.82 -13.65 14.98
C LYS A 119 3.96 -14.35 14.22
N LEU A 120 5.05 -13.62 13.95
CA LEU A 120 6.27 -14.18 13.35
C LEU A 120 7.10 -15.02 14.33
N ASN A 121 6.77 -15.02 15.62
CA ASN A 121 7.54 -15.67 16.68
C ASN A 121 9.02 -15.22 16.72
N ILE A 122 9.22 -13.90 16.63
CA ILE A 122 10.55 -13.25 16.72
C ILE A 122 10.57 -12.23 17.84
N ALA A 123 11.78 -11.87 18.29
CA ALA A 123 11.96 -10.81 19.28
C ALA A 123 11.56 -9.44 18.72
N VAL A 124 10.97 -8.60 19.57
CA VAL A 124 10.72 -7.18 19.24
C VAL A 124 12.06 -6.44 19.19
N PRO A 125 12.37 -5.71 18.11
CA PRO A 125 13.59 -4.91 18.03
C PRO A 125 13.65 -3.80 19.09
N GLU A 126 14.84 -3.43 19.54
CA GLU A 126 15.07 -2.29 20.45
C GLU A 126 15.03 -0.91 19.75
N ILE A 127 14.60 -0.89 18.48
CA ILE A 127 14.45 0.34 17.68
C ILE A 127 12.98 0.74 17.60
N ASP A 128 12.72 2.04 17.53
CA ASP A 128 11.38 2.57 17.30
C ASP A 128 10.80 2.04 15.98
N PHE A 129 9.48 1.85 15.96
CA PHE A 129 8.80 1.47 14.72
C PHE A 129 8.98 2.57 13.66
N PRO A 130 9.38 2.23 12.42
CA PRO A 130 9.69 3.23 11.42
C PRO A 130 8.45 4.05 11.05
N HIS A 131 8.57 5.37 11.13
CA HIS A 131 7.54 6.30 10.69
C HIS A 131 8.04 7.10 9.48
N LEU A 132 7.88 6.51 8.29
CA LEU A 132 8.32 7.05 7.01
C LEU A 132 7.13 7.23 6.05
N ASN A 133 7.33 7.99 4.97
CA ASN A 133 6.31 8.25 3.94
C ASN A 133 5.09 9.02 4.46
N ALA A 134 5.29 9.95 5.40
CA ALA A 134 4.22 10.89 5.73
C ALA A 134 3.86 11.73 4.49
N THR A 135 2.62 12.22 4.41
CA THR A 135 2.17 13.06 3.29
C THR A 135 3.12 14.24 3.03
N GLN A 136 3.68 14.81 4.09
CA GLN A 136 4.66 15.90 4.01
C GLN A 136 5.97 15.46 3.34
N ASP A 137 6.49 14.27 3.68
CA ASP A 137 7.70 13.70 3.08
C ASP A 137 7.49 13.42 1.60
N PHE A 138 6.32 12.89 1.23
CA PHE A 138 5.94 12.65 -0.16
C PHE A 138 5.88 13.96 -0.95
N GLN A 139 5.21 14.99 -0.40
CA GLN A 139 5.11 16.30 -1.03
C GLN A 139 6.49 16.97 -1.18
N ALA A 140 7.36 16.86 -0.17
CA ALA A 140 8.72 17.37 -0.23
C ALA A 140 9.55 16.66 -1.31
N THR A 141 9.46 15.33 -1.38
CA THR A 141 10.12 14.49 -2.40
C THR A 141 9.63 14.85 -3.81
N MET A 142 8.33 15.02 -3.99
CA MET A 142 7.74 15.43 -5.26
C MET A 142 8.15 16.85 -5.67
N SER A 143 8.19 17.80 -4.73
CA SER A 143 8.68 19.16 -4.96
C SER A 143 10.14 19.17 -5.37
N ALA A 144 10.97 18.37 -4.70
CA ALA A 144 12.37 18.17 -5.07
C ALA A 144 12.49 17.54 -6.47
N ALA A 145 11.66 16.55 -6.80
CA ALA A 145 11.68 15.85 -8.09
C ALA A 145 11.35 16.79 -9.23
N MET A 146 10.31 17.63 -9.06
CA MET A 146 9.92 18.64 -10.05
C MET A 146 11.00 19.71 -10.25
N LYS A 147 11.78 20.01 -9.20
CA LYS A 147 12.91 20.97 -9.25
C LYS A 147 14.21 20.32 -9.76
N GLY A 148 14.19 19.04 -10.15
CA GLY A 148 15.39 18.30 -10.59
C GLY A 148 16.40 18.02 -9.49
N ARG A 149 15.98 18.08 -8.22
CA ARG A 149 16.85 17.97 -7.03
C ARG A 149 16.81 16.60 -6.37
N VAL A 150 16.19 15.61 -7.01
CA VAL A 150 16.17 14.25 -6.47
C VAL A 150 17.37 13.50 -7.03
N GLN A 151 18.28 13.10 -6.13
CA GLN A 151 19.26 12.07 -6.42
C GLN A 151 18.48 10.79 -6.73
N ARG A 152 18.70 10.18 -7.90
CA ARG A 152 18.23 8.81 -8.16
C ARG A 152 18.95 7.91 -7.15
N GLY A 153 18.26 7.51 -6.10
CA GLY A 153 18.78 6.59 -5.09
C GLY A 153 18.66 5.16 -5.61
N PHE A 154 19.84 4.54 -5.78
CA PHE A 154 20.20 3.13 -6.03
C PHE A 154 19.29 2.27 -6.93
#